data_AF-A0A9E1KZK6-F1
#
_entry.id   AF-A0A9E1KZK6-F1
#
_cell.length_a   1.000
_cell.length_b   1.000
_cell.length_c   1.000
_cell.angle_alpha   90.00
_cell.angle_beta   90.00
_cell.angle_gamma   90.00
#
_symmetry.space_group_name_H-M   'P 1'
#
loop_
_entity.id
_entity.type
_entity.pdbx_description
1 polymer ?
#
loop_
_entity_poly.entity_id
_entity_poly.type
_entity_poly.pdbx_seq_one_letter_code
_entity_poly.pdbx_strand_id
1 'polypeptide(L)'
;MHNSTGNQKDQDFIDLYFNKLAEYVANGEEVLHLEAMNSFYRRLVHNLANDFKLKTHSEGEGKERHIVISRTDKAVTPKRVKPEKPKWDFGEQEFLVNSTSGGINIFLGRDGNIGIYDENQRIPYLDKRLVTSSSFKIKNSKIVISEDSNW
;
A
#
# COMPACT_ATOMS: atom_id res chain seq x y z
N MET A 1 -17.58 4.67 8.36
CA MET A 1 -17.46 3.37 7.65
C MET A 1 -16.35 3.52 6.62
N HIS A 2 -15.16 2.96 6.87
CA HIS A 2 -13.99 3.11 5.99
C HIS A 2 -13.98 1.98 4.94
N ASN A 3 -13.99 2.37 3.66
CA ASN A 3 -13.94 1.49 2.48
C ASN A 3 -12.52 0.94 2.26
N SER A 4 -12.18 -0.21 2.86
CA SER A 4 -10.88 -0.87 2.64
C SER A 4 -10.75 -1.58 1.27
N THR A 5 -11.85 -1.76 0.52
CA THR A 5 -11.87 -2.46 -0.79
C THR A 5 -11.57 -1.54 -1.99
N GLY A 6 -11.75 -0.22 -1.86
CA GLY A 6 -11.44 0.73 -2.94
C GLY A 6 -9.94 0.86 -3.18
N ASN A 7 -9.16 0.89 -2.09
CA ASN A 7 -7.72 1.15 -2.18
C ASN A 7 -6.95 0.07 -2.95
N GLN A 8 -7.26 -1.22 -2.75
CA GLN A 8 -6.53 -2.29 -3.46
C GLN A 8 -6.80 -2.29 -4.96
N LYS A 9 -8.07 -2.14 -5.38
CA LYS A 9 -8.42 -2.08 -6.82
C LYS A 9 -7.80 -0.86 -7.50
N ASP A 10 -7.78 0.28 -6.82
CA ASP A 10 -7.14 1.49 -7.33
C ASP A 10 -5.63 1.31 -7.46
N GLN A 11 -4.97 0.64 -6.48
CA GLN A 11 -3.56 0.30 -6.58
C GLN A 11 -3.29 -0.65 -7.75
N ASP A 12 -4.06 -1.73 -7.89
CA ASP A 12 -3.89 -2.70 -8.98
C ASP A 12 -4.03 -2.02 -10.36
N PHE A 13 -4.97 -1.09 -10.48
CA PHE A 13 -5.14 -0.26 -11.69
C PHE A 13 -3.92 0.64 -11.95
N ILE A 14 -3.41 1.32 -10.92
CA ILE A 14 -2.20 2.16 -11.04
C ILE A 14 -0.99 1.30 -11.43
N ASP A 15 -0.85 0.10 -10.84
CA ASP A 15 0.20 -0.86 -11.17
C ASP A 15 0.15 -1.29 -12.64
N LEU A 16 -1.04 -1.67 -13.13
CA LEU A 16 -1.26 -2.05 -14.52
C LEU A 16 -0.84 -0.93 -15.48
N TYR A 17 -1.36 0.27 -15.27
CA TYR A 17 -1.08 1.39 -16.18
C TYR A 17 0.34 1.89 -16.05
N PHE A 18 0.97 1.81 -14.87
CA PHE A 18 2.39 2.15 -14.73
C PHE A 18 3.25 1.29 -15.65
N ASN A 19 3.03 -0.02 -15.66
CA ASN A 19 3.78 -0.94 -16.52
C ASN A 19 3.52 -0.65 -18.00
N LYS A 20 2.25 -0.43 -18.37
CA LYS A 20 1.86 -0.08 -19.75
C LYS A 20 2.54 1.20 -20.23
N LEU A 21 2.63 2.23 -19.40
CA LEU A 21 3.34 3.48 -19.73
C LEU A 21 4.85 3.29 -19.81
N ALA A 22 5.42 2.46 -18.92
CA ALA A 22 6.85 2.14 -18.96
C ALA A 22 7.24 1.40 -20.25
N GLU A 23 6.43 0.44 -20.68
CA GLU A 23 6.59 -0.25 -21.96
C GLU A 23 6.46 0.71 -23.13
N TYR A 24 5.42 1.56 -23.15
CA TYR A 24 5.24 2.60 -24.17
C TYR A 24 6.45 3.53 -24.29
N VAL A 25 7.00 4.02 -23.16
CA VAL A 25 8.20 4.86 -23.17
C VAL A 25 9.41 4.09 -23.69
N ALA A 26 9.58 2.82 -23.31
CA ALA A 26 10.69 1.98 -23.75
C ALA A 26 10.62 1.63 -25.24
N ASN A 27 9.43 1.39 -25.79
CA ASN A 27 9.22 1.02 -27.18
C ASN A 27 9.44 2.17 -28.17
N GLY A 28 9.51 3.42 -27.69
CA GLY A 28 9.71 4.57 -28.57
C GLY A 28 8.45 5.00 -29.33
N GLU A 29 7.26 4.55 -28.93
CA GLU A 29 6.02 4.88 -29.62
C GLU A 29 5.64 6.36 -29.46
N GLU A 30 5.09 6.96 -30.52
CA GLU A 30 4.70 8.38 -30.53
C GLU A 30 3.34 8.63 -29.87
N VAL A 31 2.38 7.72 -30.07
CA VAL A 31 1.00 7.86 -29.57
C VAL A 31 0.49 6.51 -29.06
N LEU A 32 -0.21 6.52 -27.92
CA LEU A 32 -0.89 5.37 -27.33
C LEU A 32 -2.35 5.70 -27.00
N HIS A 33 -3.27 4.90 -27.55
CA HIS A 33 -4.68 4.93 -27.18
C HIS A 33 -4.96 3.90 -26.10
N LEU A 34 -5.57 4.33 -25.00
CA LEU A 34 -5.95 3.45 -23.89
C LEU A 34 -7.38 2.95 -24.05
N GLU A 35 -7.71 1.93 -23.26
CA GLU A 35 -9.08 1.46 -23.11
C GLU A 35 -9.98 2.55 -22.51
N ALA A 36 -11.26 2.53 -22.87
CA ALA A 36 -12.22 3.44 -22.28
C ALA A 36 -12.37 3.18 -20.77
N MET A 37 -12.42 4.26 -20.00
CA MET A 37 -12.45 4.19 -18.54
C MET A 37 -13.24 5.36 -17.96
N ASN A 38 -13.76 5.23 -16.72
CA ASN A 38 -14.54 6.30 -16.09
C ASN A 38 -13.67 7.53 -15.74
N SER A 39 -14.31 8.64 -15.39
CA SER A 39 -13.61 9.91 -15.09
C SER A 39 -12.59 9.81 -13.95
N PHE A 40 -12.85 8.98 -12.95
CA PHE A 40 -11.94 8.76 -11.82
C PHE A 40 -10.64 8.08 -12.27
N TYR A 41 -10.74 6.96 -12.99
CA TYR A 41 -9.58 6.27 -13.52
C TYR A 41 -8.82 7.08 -14.56
N ARG A 42 -9.54 7.87 -15.39
CA ARG A 42 -8.88 8.83 -16.30
C ARG A 42 -8.01 9.81 -15.53
N ARG A 43 -8.51 10.37 -14.41
CA ARG A 43 -7.70 11.27 -13.57
C ARG A 43 -6.45 10.59 -13.02
N LEU A 44 -6.55 9.32 -12.61
CA LEU A 44 -5.38 8.57 -12.12
C LEU A 44 -4.32 8.39 -13.20
N VAL A 45 -4.72 8.01 -14.43
CA VAL A 45 -3.80 7.89 -15.56
C VAL A 45 -3.19 9.23 -15.94
N HIS A 46 -3.95 10.33 -15.95
CA HIS A 46 -3.42 11.67 -16.19
C HIS A 46 -2.31 12.03 -15.19
N ASN A 47 -2.54 11.79 -13.90
CA ASN A 47 -1.54 12.03 -12.86
C ASN A 47 -0.31 11.16 -13.07
N LEU A 48 -0.51 9.87 -13.37
CA LEU A 48 0.58 8.94 -13.63
C LEU A 48 1.42 9.36 -14.84
N ALA A 49 0.79 9.72 -15.95
CA ALA A 49 1.47 10.17 -17.16
C ALA A 49 2.29 11.44 -16.95
N ASN A 50 1.87 12.34 -16.05
CA ASN A 50 2.66 13.51 -15.66
C ASN A 50 3.99 13.13 -14.98
N ASP A 51 4.02 12.04 -14.21
CA ASP A 51 5.27 11.53 -13.60
C ASP A 51 6.24 11.02 -14.67
N PHE A 52 5.70 10.43 -15.75
CA PHE A 52 6.46 10.00 -16.93
C PHE A 52 6.83 11.14 -17.89
N LYS A 53 6.41 12.39 -17.60
CA LYS A 53 6.57 13.57 -18.48
C LYS A 53 5.93 13.39 -19.86
N LEU A 54 4.83 12.65 -19.93
CA LEU A 54 4.05 12.45 -21.14
C LEU A 54 2.95 13.51 -21.28
N LYS A 55 2.47 13.73 -22.50
CA LYS A 55 1.29 14.56 -22.76
C LYS A 55 0.06 13.67 -22.85
N THR A 56 -1.07 14.17 -22.40
CA THR A 56 -2.33 13.41 -22.40
C THR A 56 -3.52 14.29 -22.73
N HIS A 57 -4.52 13.74 -23.40
CA HIS A 57 -5.86 14.32 -23.52
C HIS A 57 -6.90 13.20 -23.53
N SER A 58 -8.18 13.55 -23.36
CA SER A 58 -9.27 12.58 -23.49
C SER A 58 -9.93 12.72 -24.86
N GLU A 59 -10.24 11.60 -25.49
CA GLU A 59 -11.03 11.51 -26.72
C GLU A 59 -12.27 10.62 -26.51
N GLY A 60 -13.27 10.76 -27.37
CA GLY A 60 -14.53 10.01 -27.29
C GLY A 60 -15.54 10.58 -26.29
N GLU A 61 -16.76 10.04 -26.33
CA GLU A 61 -17.90 10.48 -25.52
C GLU A 61 -18.49 9.34 -24.68
N GLY A 62 -19.11 9.69 -23.55
CA GLY A 62 -19.80 8.73 -22.69
C GLY A 62 -18.94 7.53 -22.30
N LYS A 63 -19.35 6.33 -22.76
CA LYS A 63 -18.70 5.05 -22.47
C LYS A 63 -17.45 4.79 -23.30
N GLU A 64 -17.29 5.47 -24.43
CA GLU A 64 -16.14 5.33 -25.34
C GLU A 64 -15.02 6.32 -24.99
N ARG A 65 -15.26 7.16 -23.97
CA ARG A 65 -14.30 8.19 -23.57
C ARG A 65 -13.06 7.58 -22.94
N HIS A 66 -11.92 7.76 -23.59
CA HIS A 66 -10.63 7.19 -23.24
C HIS A 66 -9.54 8.27 -23.16
N ILE A 67 -8.32 7.88 -22.78
CA ILE A 67 -7.15 8.77 -22.78
C ILE A 67 -6.27 8.40 -23.96
N VAL A 68 -5.77 9.44 -24.62
CA VAL A 68 -4.70 9.37 -25.61
C VAL A 68 -3.46 9.97 -24.98
N ILE A 69 -2.34 9.27 -25.15
CA ILE A 69 -1.03 9.64 -24.63
C ILE A 69 -0.13 9.95 -25.81
N SER A 70 0.63 11.03 -25.70
CA SER A 70 1.63 11.42 -26.69
C SER A 70 2.99 11.60 -26.03
N ARG A 71 4.03 11.17 -26.74
CA ARG A 71 5.40 11.27 -26.30
C ARG A 71 5.83 12.73 -26.23
N THR A 72 6.78 13.03 -25.36
CA THR A 72 7.49 14.30 -25.33
C THR A 72 8.99 14.03 -25.32
N ASP A 73 9.79 15.04 -25.68
CA ASP A 73 11.26 14.95 -25.62
C ASP A 73 11.80 14.68 -24.21
N LYS A 74 10.97 14.87 -23.18
CA LYS A 74 11.32 14.65 -21.76
C LYS A 74 10.80 13.33 -21.22
N ALA A 75 10.18 12.50 -22.06
CA ALA A 75 9.58 11.24 -21.64
C ALA A 75 10.60 10.36 -20.91
N VAL A 76 10.22 9.87 -19.74
CA VAL A 76 11.10 9.08 -18.86
C VAL A 76 10.28 8.09 -18.06
N THR A 77 10.84 6.91 -17.79
CA THR A 77 10.25 5.96 -16.85
C THR A 77 10.70 6.34 -15.42
N PRO A 78 9.81 6.83 -14.55
CA PRO A 78 10.19 7.18 -13.18
C PRO A 78 10.50 5.92 -12.37
N LYS A 79 11.39 6.03 -11.39
CA LYS A 79 11.61 4.95 -10.43
C LYS A 79 10.43 4.87 -9.48
N ARG A 80 9.65 3.79 -9.56
CA ARG A 80 8.56 3.55 -8.61
C ARG A 80 9.11 3.00 -7.31
N VAL A 81 9.27 3.88 -6.33
CA VAL A 81 9.50 3.44 -4.94
C VAL A 81 8.15 3.00 -4.41
N LYS A 82 7.93 1.69 -4.27
CA LYS A 82 6.80 1.22 -3.48
C LYS A 82 6.99 1.80 -2.09
N PRO A 83 6.01 2.54 -1.53
CA PRO A 83 6.13 2.98 -0.15
C PRO A 83 6.36 1.73 0.69
N GLU A 84 7.50 1.65 1.37
CA GLU A 84 7.75 0.55 2.28
C GLU A 84 6.60 0.53 3.29
N LYS A 85 6.04 -0.66 3.55
CA LYS A 85 5.07 -0.78 4.65
C LYS A 85 5.75 -0.24 5.90
N PRO A 86 5.07 0.60 6.70
CA PRO A 86 5.67 1.08 7.94
C PRO A 86 6.12 -0.13 8.76
N LYS A 87 7.42 -0.17 9.04
CA LYS A 87 8.00 -1.13 9.97
C LYS A 87 7.83 -0.51 11.35
N TRP A 88 6.92 -1.08 12.13
CA TRP A 88 6.73 -0.66 13.50
C TRP A 88 7.86 -1.28 14.32
N ASP A 89 8.77 -0.42 14.76
CA ASP A 89 9.86 -0.77 15.65
C ASP A 89 9.95 0.31 16.72
N PHE A 90 9.71 -0.10 17.96
CA PHE A 90 9.76 0.80 19.11
C PHE A 90 11.07 0.63 19.89
N GLY A 91 12.07 -0.02 19.28
CA GLY A 91 13.38 -0.27 19.85
C GLY A 91 13.30 -1.04 21.16
N GLU A 92 13.88 -0.46 22.20
CA GLU A 92 13.94 -1.04 23.54
C GLU A 92 12.74 -0.67 24.42
N GLN A 93 11.72 0.02 23.87
CA GLN A 93 10.52 0.34 24.61
C GLN A 93 9.76 -0.93 25.01
N GLU A 94 9.60 -1.12 26.31
CA GLU A 94 8.83 -2.22 26.88
C GLU A 94 7.38 -1.78 27.18
N PHE A 95 6.45 -2.61 26.74
CA PHE A 95 5.03 -2.47 27.03
C PHE A 95 4.68 -3.43 28.17
N LEU A 96 4.32 -2.87 29.32
CA LEU A 96 3.93 -3.65 30.48
C LEU A 96 2.55 -4.26 30.28
N VAL A 97 2.42 -5.53 30.66
CA VAL A 97 1.16 -6.26 30.62
C VAL A 97 1.01 -7.08 31.90
N ASN A 98 -0.19 -7.06 32.48
CA ASN A 98 -0.49 -7.94 33.60
C ASN A 98 -0.92 -9.31 33.07
N SER A 99 0.05 -10.15 32.70
CA SER A 99 -0.21 -11.51 32.29
C SER A 99 -0.57 -12.37 33.51
N THR A 100 -1.85 -12.39 33.91
CA THR A 100 -2.35 -13.38 34.88
C THR A 100 -2.07 -14.80 34.37
N SER A 101 -2.10 -15.80 35.26
CA SER A 101 -1.82 -17.21 34.98
C SER A 101 -2.53 -17.72 33.70
N GLY A 102 -1.82 -17.73 32.57
CA GLY A 102 -2.38 -18.07 31.25
C GLY A 102 -1.90 -17.20 30.08
N GLY A 103 -1.36 -16.00 30.36
CA GLY A 103 -0.90 -15.07 29.33
C GLY A 103 -2.03 -14.26 28.68
N ILE A 104 -1.67 -13.23 27.92
CA ILE A 104 -2.63 -12.35 27.21
C ILE A 104 -2.27 -12.31 25.73
N ASN A 105 -3.27 -12.49 24.86
CA ASN A 105 -3.08 -12.33 23.42
C ASN A 105 -3.01 -10.84 23.09
N ILE A 106 -1.86 -10.37 22.64
CA ILE A 106 -1.63 -9.01 22.14
C ILE A 106 -1.61 -9.03 20.62
N PHE A 107 -2.12 -7.98 19.98
CA PHE A 107 -1.98 -7.76 18.55
C PHE A 107 -1.28 -6.43 18.26
N LEU A 108 -0.59 -6.38 17.12
CA LEU A 108 -0.05 -5.17 16.49
C LEU A 108 -0.83 -4.89 15.20
N GLY A 109 -1.53 -3.77 15.14
CA GLY A 109 -2.29 -3.30 13.99
C GLY A 109 -1.41 -2.82 12.83
N ARG A 110 -1.96 -2.80 11.61
CA ARG A 110 -1.24 -2.25 10.43
C ARG A 110 -0.93 -0.76 10.56
N ASP A 111 -1.72 -0.04 11.34
CA ASP A 111 -1.60 1.36 11.70
C ASP A 111 -0.71 1.60 12.93
N GLY A 112 -0.12 0.55 13.50
CA GLY A 112 0.74 0.65 14.68
C GLY A 112 0.00 0.60 16.01
N ASN A 113 -1.33 0.45 16.00
CA ASN A 113 -2.10 0.29 17.22
C ASN A 113 -1.74 -1.03 17.92
N ILE A 114 -1.66 -1.02 19.24
CA ILE A 114 -1.35 -2.19 20.05
C ILE A 114 -2.51 -2.42 21.02
N GLY A 115 -3.00 -3.65 21.09
CA GLY A 115 -4.14 -3.97 21.95
C GLY A 115 -4.24 -5.43 22.31
N ILE A 116 -5.20 -5.75 23.16
CA ILE A 116 -5.58 -7.13 23.48
C ILE A 116 -6.42 -7.67 22.33
N TYR A 117 -6.07 -8.85 21.83
CA TYR A 117 -6.79 -9.50 20.74
C TYR A 117 -8.14 -10.03 21.24
N ASP A 118 -9.20 -9.65 20.54
CA ASP A 118 -10.57 -10.13 20.72
C ASP A 118 -11.02 -10.79 19.41
N GLU A 119 -11.37 -12.08 19.47
CA GLU A 119 -11.81 -12.85 18.30
C GLU A 119 -13.09 -12.33 17.67
N ASN A 120 -13.92 -11.62 18.44
CA ASN A 120 -15.15 -11.00 17.96
C ASN A 120 -14.85 -9.74 17.13
N GLN A 121 -13.65 -9.17 17.29
CA GLN A 121 -13.21 -7.99 16.56
C GLN A 121 -12.38 -8.44 15.35
N ARG A 122 -12.94 -8.28 14.15
CA ARG A 122 -12.21 -8.52 12.88
C ARG A 122 -11.24 -7.37 12.57
N ILE A 123 -10.24 -7.18 13.43
CA ILE A 123 -9.19 -6.17 13.25
C ILE A 123 -8.06 -6.76 12.40
N PRO A 124 -7.67 -6.13 11.28
CA PRO A 124 -6.47 -6.53 10.55
C PRO A 124 -5.21 -6.22 11.37
N TYR A 125 -4.42 -7.24 11.69
CA TYR A 125 -3.15 -7.12 12.40
C TYR A 125 -1.96 -7.49 11.49
N LEU A 126 -0.77 -6.99 11.86
CA LEU A 126 0.53 -7.40 11.33
C LEU A 126 1.08 -8.62 12.08
N ASP A 127 0.91 -8.63 13.41
CA ASP A 127 1.32 -9.72 14.26
C ASP A 127 0.35 -9.91 15.44
N LYS A 128 0.28 -11.13 15.95
CA LYS A 128 -0.52 -11.52 17.10
C LYS A 128 0.24 -12.56 17.90
N ARG A 129 0.38 -12.33 19.21
CA ARG A 129 1.15 -13.22 20.08
C ARG A 129 0.52 -13.36 21.47
N LEU A 130 0.58 -14.57 22.00
CA LEU A 130 0.34 -14.83 23.41
C LEU A 130 1.57 -14.37 24.22
N VAL A 131 1.40 -13.34 25.03
CA VAL A 131 2.44 -12.80 25.92
C VAL A 131 2.26 -13.40 27.31
N THR A 132 3.23 -14.20 27.74
CA THR A 132 3.26 -14.88 29.04
C THR A 132 4.13 -14.18 30.08
N SER A 133 4.98 -13.25 29.63
CA SER A 133 5.84 -12.38 30.42
C SER A 133 5.10 -11.12 30.89
N SER A 134 5.67 -10.42 31.89
CA SER A 134 5.13 -9.14 32.40
C SER A 134 5.29 -7.96 31.44
N SER A 135 6.04 -8.13 30.37
CA SER A 135 6.25 -7.13 29.34
C SER A 135 6.49 -7.77 27.96
N PHE A 136 6.29 -6.97 26.92
CA PHE A 136 6.67 -7.30 25.55
C PHE A 136 7.29 -6.08 24.88
N LYS A 137 7.99 -6.28 23.76
CA LYS A 137 8.44 -5.20 22.87
C LYS A 137 7.89 -5.41 21.47
N ILE A 138 8.03 -4.38 20.65
CA ILE A 138 7.71 -4.44 19.21
C ILE A 138 9.00 -4.18 18.44
N LYS A 139 9.51 -5.22 17.78
CA LYS A 139 10.74 -5.17 16.96
C LYS A 139 10.45 -5.69 15.56
N ASN A 140 10.81 -4.92 14.53
CA ASN A 140 10.56 -5.27 13.13
C ASN A 140 9.12 -5.75 12.83
N SER A 141 8.12 -5.02 13.34
CA SER A 141 6.69 -5.32 13.24
C SER A 141 6.28 -6.67 13.86
N LYS A 142 7.05 -7.18 14.83
CA LYS A 142 6.73 -8.39 15.58
C LYS A 142 6.65 -8.10 17.08
N ILE A 143 5.75 -8.80 17.75
CA ILE A 143 5.67 -8.84 19.20
C ILE A 143 6.74 -9.82 19.69
N VAL A 144 7.69 -9.31 20.46
CA VAL A 144 8.76 -10.11 21.08
C VAL A 144 8.58 -10.12 22.59
N ILE A 145 8.95 -11.23 23.21
CA ILE A 145 8.91 -11.46 24.67
C ILE A 145 10.30 -11.83 25.18
N SER A 146 10.50 -11.80 26.50
CA SER A 146 11.81 -12.00 27.14
C SER A 146 12.52 -13.30 26.78
N GLU A 147 11.77 -14.32 26.36
CA GLU A 147 12.30 -15.63 25.98
C GLU A 147 12.84 -15.66 24.55
N ASP A 148 12.58 -14.64 23.74
CA ASP A 148 13.06 -14.59 22.37
C ASP A 148 14.52 -14.17 22.26
N SER A 149 15.24 -14.78 21.33
CA SER A 149 16.64 -14.42 21.02
C SER A 149 16.83 -12.96 20.58
N ASN A 150 15.76 -12.30 20.12
CA ASN A 150 15.76 -10.93 19.63
C ASN A 150 15.01 -9.96 20.56
N TRP A 151 14.89 -10.31 21.85
CA TRP A 151 14.41 -9.41 22.92
C TRP A 151 15.16 -8.08 22.96
#